data_AF-A0AAW2KTT4-F1
#
_entry.id   AF-A0AAW2KTT4-F1
#
_cell.length_a   1.000
_cell.length_b   1.000
_cell.length_c   1.000
_cell.angle_alpha   90.00
_cell.angle_beta   90.00
_cell.angle_gamma   90.00
#
_symmetry.space_group_name_H-M   'P 1'
#
loop_
_entity.id
_entity.type
_entity.pdbx_description
1 polymer ?
#
loop_
_entity_poly.entity_id
_entity_poly.type
_entity_poly.pdbx_seq_one_letter_code
_entity_poly.pdbx_strand_id
1 'polypeptide(L)' 'MGTYGSGRHAMKAAAARKEAGCSWVTMKDGIHVFISGDKTHPDTDAIYEKLGELHGKIKAAGYVPR' A
#
# COMPACT_ATOMS: atom_id res chain seq x y z
N MET A 1 27.94 -7.23 11.13
CA MET A 1 27.17 -6.21 10.40
C MET A 1 26.32 -6.91 9.35
N GLY A 2 25.04 -7.16 9.64
CA GLY A 2 24.14 -7.84 8.72
C GLY A 2 23.58 -6.88 7.68
N THR A 3 23.93 -7.07 6.40
CA THR A 3 23.36 -6.29 5.28
C THR A 3 22.00 -6.86 4.88
N TYR A 4 21.00 -6.69 5.73
CA TYR A 4 19.60 -7.00 5.42
C TYR A 4 18.97 -5.83 4.64
N GLY A 5 19.27 -5.71 3.35
CA GLY A 5 18.72 -4.59 2.55
C GLY A 5 18.74 -4.74 1.03
N SER A 6 19.26 -5.85 0.48
CA SER A 6 19.60 -5.88 -0.95
C SER A 6 18.50 -6.44 -1.86
N GLY A 7 17.66 -7.36 -1.37
CA GLY A 7 16.70 -8.06 -2.24
C GLY A 7 15.70 -7.13 -2.94
N ARG A 8 15.14 -6.14 -2.24
CA ARG A 8 14.09 -5.27 -2.78
C ARG A 8 14.61 -4.25 -3.80
N HIS A 9 15.83 -3.74 -3.61
CA HIS A 9 16.46 -2.82 -4.55
C HIS A 9 16.95 -3.55 -5.80
N ALA A 10 17.54 -4.73 -5.64
CA ALA A 10 17.93 -5.58 -6.76
C ALA A 10 16.73 -5.99 -7.62
N MET A 11 15.58 -6.32 -7.02
CA MET A 11 14.36 -6.68 -7.76
C MET A 11 13.73 -5.50 -8.52
N LYS A 12 13.80 -4.27 -7.97
CA LYS A 12 13.38 -3.04 -8.68
C LYS A 12 14.29 -2.75 -9.89
N ALA A 13 15.60 -2.91 -9.73
CA ALA A 13 16.57 -2.71 -10.81
C ALA A 13 16.49 -3.80 -11.90
N ALA A 14 16.14 -5.03 -11.52
CA ALA A 14 16.02 -6.17 -12.43
C ALA A 14 14.72 -6.18 -13.26
N ALA A 15 13.88 -5.13 -13.17
CA ALA A 15 12.54 -5.09 -13.79
C ALA A 15 11.72 -6.37 -13.52
N ALA A 16 11.96 -7.03 -12.38
CA ALA A 16 11.19 -8.17 -11.95
C ALA A 16 9.79 -7.63 -11.65
N ARG A 17 8.89 -7.75 -12.64
CA ARG A 17 7.47 -7.43 -12.52
C ARG A 17 6.90 -8.37 -11.48
N LYS A 18 7.00 -8.02 -10.20
CA LYS A 18 6.00 -8.48 -9.24
C LYS A 18 4.70 -7.94 -9.80
N GLU A 19 3.82 -8.84 -10.22
CA GLU A 19 2.46 -8.45 -10.53
C GLU A 19 1.97 -7.61 -9.37
N ALA A 20 1.62 -6.35 -9.67
CA ALA A 20 1.11 -5.47 -8.65
C ALA A 20 -0.11 -6.16 -8.06
N GLY A 21 -0.14 -6.31 -6.73
CA GLY A 21 -1.31 -6.89 -6.09
C GLY A 21 -2.52 -6.05 -6.46
N CYS A 22 -3.48 -6.65 -7.17
CA CYS A 22 -4.74 -6.03 -7.49
C CYS A 22 -5.74 -6.49 -6.43
N SER A 23 -6.27 -5.56 -5.65
CA SER A 23 -7.44 -5.79 -4.81
C SER A 23 -8.62 -4.99 -5.39
N TRP A 24 -9.82 -5.40 -5.05
CA TRP A 24 -11.01 -4.62 -5.35
C TRP A 24 -11.98 -4.67 -4.18
N VAL A 25 -12.79 -3.64 -4.04
CA VAL A 25 -13.89 -3.60 -3.09
C VAL A 25 -15.16 -3.28 -3.83
N THR A 26 -16.23 -3.99 -3.49
CA THR A 26 -17.56 -3.75 -4.03
C THR A 26 -18.33 -2.88 -3.05
N MET A 27 -18.75 -1.72 -3.50
CA MET A 27 -19.59 -0.78 -2.77
C MET A 27 -20.92 -0.58 -3.53
N LYS A 28 -21.87 0.17 -2.96
CA LYS A 28 -23.20 0.37 -3.57
C LYS A 28 -23.15 1.15 -4.89
N ASP A 29 -22.09 1.92 -5.07
CA ASP A 29 -21.75 2.77 -6.21
C ASP A 29 -20.89 2.05 -7.26
N GLY A 30 -20.39 0.84 -6.98
CA GLY A 30 -19.68 0.01 -7.97
C GLY A 30 -18.51 -0.79 -7.42
N ILE A 31 -17.63 -1.22 -8.33
CA ILE A 31 -16.40 -1.94 -8.00
C ILE A 31 -15.24 -0.96 -8.09
N HIS A 32 -14.51 -0.78 -7.00
CA HIS A 32 -13.31 0.05 -6.93
C HIS A 32 -12.09 -0.85 -6.93
N VAL A 33 -11.25 -0.73 -7.95
CA VAL A 33 -10.03 -1.53 -8.12
C VAL A 33 -8.83 -0.75 -7.61
N PHE A 34 -8.01 -1.40 -6.79
CA PHE A 34 -6.78 -0.86 -6.23
C PHE A 34 -5.61 -1.72 -6.68
N ILE A 35 -4.72 -1.12 -7.45
CA ILE A 35 -3.49 -1.77 -7.91
C ILE A 35 -2.35 -1.31 -7.00
N SER A 36 -1.53 -2.23 -6.51
CA SER A 36 -0.42 -1.90 -5.61
C SER A 36 0.57 -0.95 -6.28
N GLY A 37 0.68 0.26 -5.74
CA GLY A 37 1.54 1.32 -6.28
C GLY A 37 0.85 2.22 -7.31
N ASP A 38 -0.40 1.96 -7.63
CA ASP A 38 -1.22 2.82 -8.49
C ASP A 38 -1.91 3.94 -7.67
N LYS A 39 -2.13 5.08 -8.32
CA LYS A 39 -2.78 6.28 -7.80
C LYS A 39 -3.84 6.82 -8.78
N THR A 40 -4.30 5.99 -9.70
CA THR A 40 -5.30 6.36 -10.72
C THR A 40 -6.71 6.54 -10.17
N HIS A 41 -6.99 6.12 -8.93
CA HIS A 41 -8.32 6.26 -8.34
C HIS A 41 -8.65 7.75 -8.10
N PRO A 42 -9.83 8.25 -8.50
CA PRO A 42 -10.20 9.66 -8.31
C PRO A 42 -10.14 10.10 -6.83
N ASP A 43 -10.53 9.20 -5.92
CA ASP A 43 -10.48 9.45 -4.48
C ASP A 43 -9.15 9.05 -3.81
N THR A 44 -8.06 8.92 -4.58
CA THR A 44 -6.75 8.50 -4.06
C THR A 44 -6.35 9.34 -2.83
N ASP A 45 -6.47 10.67 -2.92
CA ASP A 45 -6.07 11.55 -1.82
C ASP A 45 -6.90 11.32 -0.55
N ALA A 46 -8.22 11.19 -0.68
CA ALA A 46 -9.13 10.92 0.44
C ALA A 46 -8.85 9.56 1.10
N ILE A 47 -8.52 8.54 0.30
CA ILE A 47 -8.16 7.21 0.80
C ILE A 47 -6.85 7.29 1.59
N TYR A 48 -5.82 7.94 1.08
CA TYR A 48 -4.54 8.07 1.75
C TYR A 48 -4.61 8.94 3.01
N GLU A 49 -5.41 10.00 2.99
CA GLU A 49 -5.72 10.80 4.19
C GLU A 49 -6.36 9.91 5.26
N LYS A 50 -7.37 9.12 4.89
CA LYS A 50 -8.02 8.20 5.83
C LYS A 50 -7.06 7.15 6.39
N LEU A 51 -6.20 6.60 5.55
CA LEU A 51 -5.15 5.67 5.97
C LEU A 51 -4.17 6.31 6.95
N GLY A 52 -3.87 7.60 6.80
CA GLY A 52 -3.07 8.38 7.74
C GLY A 52 -3.73 8.52 9.11
N GLU A 53 -5.01 8.90 9.15
CA GLU A 53 -5.79 8.95 10.39
C GLU A 53 -5.82 7.59 11.10
N LEU A 54 -6.08 6.52 10.35
CA LEU A 54 -6.14 5.16 10.88
C LEU A 54 -4.77 4.74 11.45
N HIS A 55 -3.68 5.04 10.75
CA HIS A 55 -2.35 4.80 11.28
C HIS A 55 -2.10 5.54 12.60
N GLY A 56 -2.54 6.79 12.71
CA GLY A 56 -2.46 7.55 13.96
C GLY A 56 -3.21 6.86 15.10
N LYS A 57 -4.45 6.43 14.85
CA LYS A 57 -5.28 5.70 15.83
C LYS A 57 -4.66 4.36 16.23
N ILE A 58 -4.15 3.61 15.26
CA ILE A 58 -3.53 2.29 15.47
C ILE A 58 -2.26 2.44 16.32
N LYS A 59 -1.41 3.44 16.05
CA LYS A 59 -0.24 3.75 16.89
C LYS A 59 -0.66 4.17 18.30
N ALA A 60 -1.67 5.03 18.44
CA ALA A 60 -2.20 5.45 19.74
C ALA A 60 -2.78 4.27 20.55
N ALA A 61 -3.34 3.27 19.86
CA ALA A 61 -3.83 2.03 20.47
C ALA A 61 -2.70 1.05 20.88
N GLY A 62 -1.43 1.43 20.71
CA GLY A 62 -0.29 0.61 21.13
C GLY A 62 0.24 -0.35 20.07
N TYR A 63 -0.15 -0.19 18.80
CA TYR A 63 0.43 -0.97 17.72
C TYR A 63 1.89 -0.60 17.50
N VAL A 64 2.78 -1.54 17.75
CA VAL A 64 4.21 -1.46 17.43
C VAL A 64 4.45 -2.26 16.16
N PRO A 65 4.77 -1.62 15.02
CA PRO A 65 5.14 -2.36 13.81
C PRO A 65 6.39 -3.20 14.11
N ARG A 66 6.34 -4.50 13.80
CA ARG A 66 7.44 -5.46 13.99
C ARG A 66 8.26 -5.64 12.73
#